data_AF-F5S5E0-F1
#
_entry.id   AF-F5S5E0-F1
#
_cell.length_a   1.000
_cell.length_b   1.000
_cell.length_c   1.000
_cell.angle_alpha   90.00
_cell.angle_beta   90.00
_cell.angle_gamma   90.00
#
_symmetry.space_group_name_H-M   'P 1'
#
loop_
_entity.id
_entity.type
_entity.pdbx_description
1 polymer ?
#
loop_
_entity_poly.entity_id
_entity_poly.type
_entity_poly.pdbx_seq_one_letter_code
_entity_poly.pdbx_strand_id
1 'polypeptide(L)'
;MINNKITIDVSQFSEDPWGRDEQDNPISSGAAFRKQYLIEAFNQYDKVIVDFSKLQDMPDSGFLGESFVGLVKHDGFTYEEVLKKLVVLPQDEFYPITVEQIITLARDEYKRVNMQGK
;
A
#
# COMPACT_ATOMS: atom_id res chain seq x y z
N MET A 1 0.07 22.87 15.30
CA MET A 1 1.07 21.91 14.80
C MET A 1 0.35 21.06 13.78
N ILE A 2 0.71 21.18 12.51
CA ILE A 2 0.20 20.28 11.47
C ILE A 2 0.90 18.94 11.71
N ASN A 3 0.13 17.89 11.97
CA ASN A 3 0.71 16.56 12.09
C ASN A 3 1.13 16.13 10.69
N ASN A 4 2.41 16.26 10.36
CA ASN A 4 2.92 15.94 9.02
C ASN A 4 3.05 14.43 8.76
N LYS A 5 2.65 13.58 9.71
CA LYS A 5 2.72 12.12 9.57
C LYS A 5 1.65 11.38 10.36
N ILE A 6 1.28 10.20 9.87
CA ILE A 6 0.44 9.23 10.55
C ILE A 6 1.10 7.85 10.52
N THR A 7 0.84 7.04 11.55
CA THR A 7 1.23 5.62 11.58
C THR A 7 -0.03 4.76 11.63
N ILE A 8 -0.09 3.78 10.74
CA ILE A 8 -1.15 2.77 10.64
C ILE A 8 -0.53 1.45 11.05
N ASP A 9 -0.93 0.94 12.21
CA ASP A 9 -0.58 -0.41 12.66
C ASP A 9 -1.52 -1.40 11.98
N VAL A 10 -0.97 -2.25 11.11
CA VAL A 10 -1.77 -3.17 10.29
C VAL A 10 -2.49 -4.20 11.16
N SER A 11 -1.97 -4.55 12.34
CA SER A 11 -2.64 -5.46 13.27
C SER A 11 -3.97 -4.91 13.82
N GLN A 12 -4.18 -3.58 13.78
CA GLN A 12 -5.46 -2.96 14.15
C GLN A 12 -6.53 -3.16 13.07
N PHE A 13 -6.11 -3.47 11.84
CA PHE A 13 -7.01 -3.86 10.76
C PHE A 13 -7.27 -5.37 10.77
N SER A 14 -6.21 -6.18 10.81
CA SER A 14 -6.28 -7.65 10.92
C SER A 14 -4.92 -8.20 11.36
N GLU A 15 -4.93 -9.27 12.15
CA GLU A 15 -3.73 -10.02 12.52
C GLU A 15 -3.21 -10.92 11.38
N ASP A 16 -4.07 -11.26 10.42
CA ASP A 16 -3.76 -12.08 9.23
C ASP A 16 -4.46 -11.53 7.97
N PRO A 17 -4.01 -10.37 7.44
CA PRO A 17 -4.56 -9.81 6.22
C PRO A 17 -3.95 -10.46 4.97
N TRP A 18 -4.81 -10.78 3.99
CA TRP A 18 -4.40 -11.42 2.74
C TRP A 18 -5.44 -11.18 1.66
N GLY A 19 -5.05 -11.40 0.40
CA GLY A 19 -5.94 -11.34 -0.75
C GLY A 19 -6.13 -9.92 -1.28
N ARG A 20 -6.52 -9.83 -2.55
CA ARG A 20 -6.68 -8.55 -3.26
C ARG A 20 -7.95 -7.85 -2.82
N ASP A 21 -9.08 -8.50 -3.00
CA ASP A 21 -10.41 -7.91 -2.85
C ASP A 21 -11.35 -8.81 -2.04
N GLU A 22 -12.64 -8.44 -1.96
CA GLU A 22 -13.65 -9.18 -1.22
C GLU A 22 -13.92 -10.61 -1.71
N GLN A 23 -13.53 -10.96 -2.94
CA GLN A 23 -13.66 -12.33 -3.47
C GLN A 23 -12.55 -13.23 -2.92
N ASP A 24 -11.34 -12.68 -2.77
CA ASP A 24 -10.23 -13.38 -2.12
C ASP A 24 -10.48 -13.45 -0.61
N ASN A 25 -10.66 -12.30 0.03
CA ASN A 25 -10.89 -12.18 1.46
C ASN A 25 -11.97 -11.12 1.74
N PRO A 26 -13.19 -11.52 2.16
CA PRO A 26 -14.31 -10.60 2.35
C PRO A 26 -14.17 -9.65 3.55
N ILE A 27 -13.20 -9.89 4.44
CA ILE A 27 -13.04 -9.15 5.69
C ILE A 27 -11.79 -8.27 5.67
N SER A 28 -10.63 -8.85 5.32
CA SER A 28 -9.33 -8.22 5.52
C SER A 28 -8.43 -8.21 4.27
N SER A 29 -9.03 -7.94 3.11
CA SER A 29 -8.30 -7.80 1.84
C SER A 29 -7.57 -6.46 1.67
N GLY A 30 -6.66 -6.40 0.71
CA GLY A 30 -5.91 -5.18 0.38
C GLY A 30 -6.82 -4.03 -0.06
N ALA A 31 -7.89 -4.32 -0.80
CA ALA A 31 -8.89 -3.33 -1.19
C ALA A 31 -9.62 -2.76 0.04
N ALA A 32 -9.95 -3.60 1.03
CA ALA A 32 -10.57 -3.16 2.26
C ALA A 32 -9.61 -2.29 3.09
N PHE A 33 -8.36 -2.71 3.27
CA PHE A 33 -7.35 -1.94 3.99
C PHE A 33 -7.12 -0.57 3.34
N ARG A 34 -6.98 -0.54 2.01
CA ARG A 34 -6.80 0.70 1.24
C ARG A 34 -7.94 1.68 1.47
N LYS A 35 -9.18 1.23 1.29
CA LYS A 35 -10.39 2.07 1.38
C LYS A 35 -10.61 2.60 2.79
N GLN A 36 -10.34 1.78 3.81
CA GLN A 36 -10.63 2.13 5.21
C GLN A 36 -9.52 2.98 5.84
N TYR A 37 -8.26 2.77 5.48
CA TYR A 37 -7.11 3.40 6.16
C TYR A 37 -6.25 4.25 5.24
N LEU A 38 -5.84 3.73 4.08
CA LEU A 38 -4.81 4.38 3.26
C LEU A 38 -5.33 5.63 2.55
N ILE A 39 -6.53 5.60 1.95
CA ILE A 39 -7.04 6.76 1.17
C ILE A 39 -7.06 8.03 2.04
N GLU A 40 -7.64 7.96 3.24
CA GLU A 40 -7.72 9.11 4.13
C GLU A 40 -6.33 9.55 4.61
N ALA A 41 -5.47 8.60 4.97
CA ALA A 41 -4.10 8.90 5.39
C ALA A 41 -3.29 9.60 4.30
N PHE A 42 -3.40 9.15 3.05
CA PHE A 42 -2.71 9.76 1.92
C PHE A 42 -3.32 11.10 1.50
N ASN A 43 -4.58 11.40 1.83
CA ASN A 43 -5.15 12.73 1.61
C ASN A 43 -4.74 13.74 2.70
N GLN A 44 -4.62 13.30 3.95
CA GLN A 44 -4.46 14.20 5.09
C GLN A 44 -3.00 14.46 5.52
N TYR A 45 -2.08 13.53 5.27
CA TYR A 45 -0.73 13.57 5.88
C TYR A 45 0.38 13.59 4.83
N ASP A 46 1.50 14.27 5.09
CA ASP A 46 2.66 14.27 4.18
C ASP A 46 3.43 12.94 4.18
N LYS A 47 3.38 12.21 5.30
CA LYS A 47 3.98 10.90 5.47
C LYS A 47 2.98 9.91 6.04
N VAL A 48 2.89 8.74 5.41
CA VAL A 48 2.05 7.63 5.85
C VAL A 48 2.95 6.44 6.17
N ILE A 49 3.05 6.12 7.45
CA ILE A 49 3.83 4.99 7.94
C ILE A 49 2.88 3.81 8.05
N VAL A 50 3.14 2.72 7.33
CA VAL A 50 2.39 1.46 7.44
C VAL A 50 3.27 0.46 8.16
N ASP A 51 2.82 0.02 9.33
CA ASP A 51 3.60 -0.80 10.25
C ASP A 51 3.08 -2.22 10.33
N PHE A 52 3.88 -3.15 9.81
CA PHE A 52 3.62 -4.59 9.80
C PHE A 52 4.29 -5.32 10.97
N SER A 53 5.01 -4.63 11.86
CA SER A 53 5.88 -5.25 12.89
C SER A 53 5.16 -6.15 13.91
N LYS A 54 3.83 -6.02 14.02
CA LYS A 54 3.01 -6.84 14.91
C LYS A 54 2.34 -8.03 14.22
N LEU A 55 2.45 -8.15 12.91
CA LEU A 55 1.94 -9.32 12.20
C LEU A 55 2.88 -10.49 12.44
N GLN A 56 2.30 -11.69 12.53
CA GLN A 56 3.09 -12.92 12.63
C GLN A 56 3.76 -13.25 11.30
N ASP A 57 3.08 -13.00 10.19
CA ASP A 57 3.50 -13.34 8.84
C ASP A 57 3.30 -12.15 7.89
N MET A 58 4.13 -12.09 6.85
CA MET A 58 4.02 -11.06 5.81
C MET A 58 2.80 -11.30 4.92
N PRO A 59 1.94 -10.29 4.71
CA PRO A 59 0.82 -10.41 3.80
C PRO A 59 1.25 -10.75 2.38
N ASP A 60 0.38 -11.44 1.66
CA ASP A 60 0.67 -11.91 0.31
C ASP A 60 0.79 -10.75 -0.70
N SER A 61 1.35 -11.05 -1.87
CA SER A 61 1.50 -10.04 -2.93
C SER A 61 0.16 -9.49 -3.44
N GLY A 62 -0.94 -10.25 -3.30
CA GLY A 62 -2.29 -9.79 -3.58
C GLY A 62 -2.69 -8.64 -2.66
N PHE A 63 -2.58 -8.85 -1.35
CA PHE A 63 -2.84 -7.81 -0.35
C PHE A 63 -1.97 -6.58 -0.55
N LEU A 64 -0.65 -6.75 -0.65
CA LEU A 64 0.29 -5.63 -0.78
C LEU A 64 0.07 -4.85 -2.09
N GLY A 65 -0.12 -5.57 -3.20
CA GLY A 65 -0.39 -4.97 -4.50
C GLY A 65 -1.66 -4.13 -4.50
N GLU A 66 -2.78 -4.72 -4.06
CA GLU A 66 -4.06 -4.01 -4.04
C GLU A 66 -4.04 -2.86 -3.01
N SER A 67 -3.35 -3.02 -1.88
CA SER A 67 -3.19 -1.94 -0.89
C SER A 67 -2.49 -0.71 -1.49
N PHE A 68 -1.33 -0.89 -2.11
CA PHE A 68 -0.47 0.24 -2.51
C PHE A 68 -0.57 0.64 -3.98
N VAL A 69 -0.61 -0.30 -4.90
CA VAL A 69 -0.81 -0.01 -6.33
C VAL A 69 -2.27 0.37 -6.60
N GLY A 70 -3.20 -0.17 -5.80
CA GLY A 70 -4.61 0.21 -5.89
C GLY A 70 -4.85 1.70 -5.65
N LEU A 71 -4.05 2.37 -4.82
CA LEU A 71 -4.13 3.83 -4.61
C LEU A 71 -3.98 4.59 -5.95
N VAL A 72 -3.10 4.10 -6.81
CA VAL A 72 -2.88 4.69 -8.14
C VAL A 72 -3.97 4.29 -9.13
N LYS A 73 -4.31 2.99 -9.16
CA LYS A 73 -5.25 2.45 -10.15
C LYS A 73 -6.70 2.87 -9.93
N HIS A 74 -7.08 3.12 -8.67
CA HIS A 74 -8.48 3.29 -8.29
C HIS A 74 -8.77 4.63 -7.62
N ASP A 75 -7.79 5.23 -6.94
CA ASP A 75 -8.05 6.35 -6.02
C ASP A 75 -7.38 7.67 -6.45
N GLY A 76 -6.78 7.71 -7.64
CA GLY A 76 -6.30 8.94 -8.28
C GLY A 76 -4.94 9.46 -7.81
N PHE A 77 -4.20 8.70 -7.00
CA PHE A 77 -2.83 9.03 -6.64
C PHE A 77 -1.86 8.72 -7.78
N THR A 78 -0.70 9.36 -7.80
CA THR A 78 0.41 9.00 -8.70
C THR A 78 1.40 8.05 -8.03
N TYR A 79 2.14 7.27 -8.82
CA TYR A 79 3.20 6.41 -8.29
C TYR A 79 4.26 7.21 -7.54
N GLU A 80 4.61 8.38 -8.03
CA GLU A 80 5.59 9.28 -7.42
C GLU A 80 5.09 9.82 -6.07
N GLU A 81 3.80 10.15 -5.93
CA GLU A 81 3.21 10.53 -4.65
C GLU A 81 3.22 9.36 -3.66
N VAL A 82 2.81 8.16 -4.10
CA VAL A 82 2.80 6.98 -3.22
C VAL A 82 4.21 6.68 -2.71
N LEU A 83 5.20 6.58 -3.60
CA LEU A 83 6.60 6.33 -3.24
C LEU A 83 7.20 7.43 -2.35
N LYS A 84 6.82 8.70 -2.57
CA LYS A 84 7.33 9.82 -1.78
C LYS A 84 6.75 9.83 -0.35
N LYS A 85 5.48 9.47 -0.19
CA LYS A 85 4.75 9.61 1.09
C LYS A 85 4.83 8.36 1.95
N LEU A 86 4.88 7.17 1.35
CA LEU A 86 4.87 5.89 2.03
C LEU A 86 6.18 5.64 2.78
N VAL A 87 6.06 5.13 4.00
CA VAL A 87 7.13 4.51 4.77
C VAL A 87 6.61 3.18 5.29
N VAL A 88 7.36 2.10 5.10
CA VAL A 88 6.94 0.75 5.53
C VAL A 88 7.81 0.31 6.71
N LEU A 89 7.20 -0.21 7.78
CA LEU A 89 7.91 -0.81 8.90
C LEU A 89 7.59 -2.31 8.99
N PRO A 90 8.50 -3.14 9.52
CA PRO A 90 9.85 -2.81 9.99
C PRO A 90 10.84 -2.48 8.85
N GLN A 91 11.86 -1.67 9.14
CA GLN A 91 12.82 -1.16 8.13
C GLN A 91 13.95 -2.14 7.81
N ASP A 92 14.25 -3.04 8.73
CA ASP A 92 15.34 -4.01 8.70
C ASP A 92 14.90 -5.38 8.14
N GLU A 93 13.66 -5.49 7.67
CA GLU A 93 13.11 -6.69 7.05
C GLU A 93 12.78 -6.49 5.56
N PHE A 94 12.21 -7.53 4.94
CA PHE A 94 11.91 -7.53 3.50
C PHE A 94 10.72 -6.62 3.12
N TYR A 95 9.88 -6.22 4.06
CA TYR A 95 8.67 -5.43 3.79
C TYR A 95 8.90 -4.17 2.93
N PRO A 96 9.84 -3.27 3.28
CA PRO A 96 10.02 -2.03 2.51
C PRO A 96 10.49 -2.32 1.09
N ILE A 97 11.43 -3.26 0.92
CA ILE A 97 11.97 -3.64 -0.39
C ILE A 97 10.87 -4.26 -1.25
N THR A 98 10.10 -5.20 -0.71
CA THR A 98 9.02 -5.86 -1.45
C THR A 98 7.94 -4.88 -1.87
N VAL A 99 7.49 -4.00 -0.96
CA VAL A 99 6.47 -3.00 -1.28
C VAL A 99 6.97 -2.01 -2.33
N GLU A 100 8.19 -1.50 -2.18
CA GLU A 100 8.79 -0.59 -3.17
C GLU A 100 8.93 -1.26 -4.54
N GLN A 101 9.35 -2.53 -4.59
CA GLN A 101 9.45 -3.31 -5.83
C GLN A 101 8.08 -3.49 -6.50
N ILE A 102 7.04 -3.85 -5.74
CA ILE A 102 5.67 -4.00 -6.26
C ILE A 102 5.19 -2.69 -6.92
N ILE A 103 5.36 -1.56 -6.23
CA ILE A 103 4.95 -0.24 -6.74
C ILE A 103 5.77 0.14 -7.97
N THR A 104 7.09 -0.07 -7.93
CA THR A 104 8.01 0.28 -9.01
C THR A 104 7.77 -0.54 -10.27
N LEU A 105 7.56 -1.86 -10.14
CA LEU A 105 7.24 -2.72 -11.27
C LEU A 105 5.92 -2.34 -11.93
N ALA A 106 4.88 -2.02 -11.13
CA ALA A 106 3.60 -1.55 -11.64
C ALA A 106 3.73 -0.20 -12.37
N ARG A 107 4.53 0.73 -11.84
CA ARG A 107 4.84 2.01 -12.49
C ARG A 107 5.54 1.82 -13.83
N ASP A 108 6.56 0.97 -13.87
CA ASP A 108 7.36 0.77 -15.06
C ASP A 108 6.57 0.05 -16.15
N GLU A 109 5.69 -0.88 -15.76
CA GLU A 109 4.72 -1.50 -16.67
C GLU A 109 3.73 -0.47 -17.24
N TYR A 110 3.16 0.38 -16.38
CA TYR A 110 2.28 1.47 -16.80
C TYR A 110 2.97 2.40 -17.80
N LYS A 111 4.24 2.74 -17.56
CA LYS A 111 5.05 3.56 -18.50
C LYS A 111 5.25 2.83 -19.83
N ARG A 112 5.62 1.54 -19.82
CA ARG A 112 5.82 0.75 -21.05
C ARG A 112 4.56 0.69 -21.91
N VAL A 113 3.43 0.33 -21.33
CA VAL A 113 2.15 0.20 -22.04
C VAL A 113 1.73 1.53 -22.66
N ASN A 114 1.88 2.64 -21.93
CA ASN A 114 1.46 3.95 -22.41
C ASN A 114 2.46 4.62 -23.38
N MET A 115 3.71 4.17 -23.44
CA MET A 115 4.70 4.62 -24.43
C MET A 115 4.62 3.82 -25.74
N GLN A 116 4.15 2.57 -25.72
CA GLN A 116 3.97 1.75 -26.93
C GLN A 116 2.67 2.06 -27.70
N GLY A 117 1.78 2.86 -27.10
CA GLY A 117 0.52 3.32 -27.73
C GLY A 117 0.61 4.66 -28.46
N LYS A 118 1.81 5.19 -28.70
CA LYS A 118 2.08 6.39 -29.53
C LYS A 118 2.97 6.01 -30.71
#